data_AF-A0A2U3R1U1-F1
#
_entry.id   AF-A0A2U3R1U1-F1
#
_cell.length_a   1.000
_cell.length_b   1.000
_cell.length_c   1.000
_cell.angle_alpha   90.00
_cell.angle_beta   90.00
_cell.angle_gamma   90.00
#
_symmetry.space_group_name_H-M   'P 1'
#
loop_
_entity.id
_entity.type
_entity.pdbx_description
1 polymer ?
#
loop_
_entity_poly.entity_id
_entity_poly.type
_entity_poly.pdbx_seq_one_letter_code
_entity_poly.pdbx_strand_id
1 'polypeptide(L)'
;MLRNEFIEIIKTIPKDKIVFIDEFGIEDNAYLNCGSSSIGRMCAMAKKAYQHTRMVGIVSGISNGKVIAHFLFDGNCNNSFFEPYVQAILIKD
;
A
#
# COMPACT_ATOMS: atom_id res chain seq x y z
N MET A 1 4.76 -15.47 19.78
CA MET A 1 4.44 -14.25 20.54
C MET A 1 2.99 -13.91 20.31
N LEU A 2 2.20 -13.77 21.36
CA LEU A 2 0.79 -13.39 21.26
C LEU A 2 0.67 -11.90 20.96
N ARG A 3 -0.44 -11.49 20.33
CA ARG A 3 -0.70 -10.08 19.99
C ARG A 3 -0.51 -9.13 21.18
N ASN A 4 -0.91 -9.56 22.38
CA ASN A 4 -0.80 -8.76 23.60
C ASN A 4 0.67 -8.56 24.00
N GLU A 5 1.50 -9.60 23.92
CA GLU A 5 2.94 -9.51 24.21
C GLU A 5 3.64 -8.54 23.23
N PHE A 6 3.26 -8.58 21.94
CA PHE A 6 3.78 -7.65 20.93
C PHE A 6 3.45 -6.19 21.25
N ILE A 7 2.20 -5.93 21.64
CA ILE A 7 1.74 -4.59 21.97
C ILE A 7 2.52 -4.03 23.17
N GLU A 8 2.78 -4.85 24.19
CA GLU A 8 3.57 -4.41 25.35
C GLU A 8 5.02 -4.08 24.97
N ILE A 9 5.65 -4.87 24.09
CA ILE A 9 6.99 -4.54 23.57
C ILE A 9 6.98 -3.22 22.80
N ILE A 10 6.03 -3.03 21.87
CA ILE A 10 5.93 -1.79 21.07
C ILE A 10 5.75 -0.57 21.96
N LYS A 11 4.96 -0.65 23.04
CA LYS A 11 4.75 0.46 23.97
C LYS A 11 6.04 0.94 24.65
N THR A 12 7.05 0.08 24.78
CA THR A 12 8.34 0.47 25.37
C THR A 12 9.22 1.29 24.42
N ILE A 13 8.92 1.27 23.12
CA ILE A 13 9.72 1.95 22.10
C ILE A 13 9.18 3.38 21.90
N PRO A 14 10.04 4.43 21.95
CA PRO A 14 9.61 5.80 21.66
C PRO A 14 9.00 5.91 20.26
N LYS A 15 7.90 6.65 20.12
CA LYS A 15 7.15 6.76 18.86
C LYS A 15 7.99 7.32 17.71
N ASP A 16 8.93 8.21 18.00
CA ASP A 16 9.88 8.80 17.04
C ASP A 16 10.95 7.81 16.55
N LYS A 17 11.07 6.64 17.19
CA LYS A 17 11.96 5.54 16.80
C LYS A 17 11.23 4.41 16.08
N ILE A 18 9.93 4.55 15.87
CA ILE A 18 9.11 3.55 15.18
C ILE A 18 8.83 4.03 13.75
N VAL A 19 9.02 3.11 12.81
CA VAL A 19 8.52 3.22 11.45
C VAL A 19 7.58 2.06 11.19
N PHE A 20 6.34 2.36 10.81
CA PHE A 20 5.39 1.37 10.32
C PHE A 20 5.55 1.26 8.81
N ILE A 21 5.65 0.06 8.27
CA ILE A 21 5.82 -0.18 6.83
C ILE A 21 4.70 -1.08 6.37
N ASP A 22 4.14 -0.77 5.21
CA ASP A 22 3.17 -1.64 4.55
C ASP A 22 3.32 -1.55 3.03
N GLU A 23 2.73 -2.53 2.34
CA GLU A 23 2.67 -2.62 0.89
C GLU A 23 1.22 -2.53 0.41
N PHE A 24 1.01 -1.90 -0.74
CA PHE A 24 -0.31 -1.79 -1.35
C PHE A 24 -0.23 -1.87 -2.87
N GLY A 25 -1.09 -2.68 -3.49
CA GLY A 25 -1.25 -2.74 -4.94
C GLY A 25 -2.19 -1.65 -5.45
N ILE A 26 -1.70 -0.80 -6.35
CA ILE A 26 -2.48 0.22 -7.05
C ILE A 26 -2.80 -0.28 -8.46
N GLU A 27 -4.07 -0.38 -8.78
CA GLU A 27 -4.51 -0.70 -10.14
C GLU A 27 -4.47 0.55 -11.04
N ASP A 28 -3.87 0.42 -12.21
CA ASP A 28 -3.72 1.50 -13.21
C ASP A 28 -5.08 1.96 -13.80
N ASN A 29 -6.16 1.19 -13.57
CA ASN A 29 -7.52 1.51 -14.01
C ASN A 29 -8.60 0.92 -13.08
N ALA A 30 -8.67 1.42 -11.83
CA ALA A 30 -9.76 1.07 -10.91
C ALA A 30 -11.12 1.64 -11.39
N TYR A 31 -11.70 1.03 -12.43
CA TYR A 31 -13.03 1.37 -12.93
C TYR A 31 -14.08 0.47 -12.25
N LEU A 32 -15.17 1.07 -11.79
CA LEU A 32 -16.30 0.31 -11.26
C LEU A 32 -17.04 -0.34 -12.43
N ASN A 33 -17.04 -1.68 -12.47
CA ASN A 33 -17.81 -2.47 -13.44
C ASN A 33 -19.33 -2.42 -13.20
N CYS A 34 -19.77 -1.73 -12.14
CA CYS A 34 -21.17 -1.55 -11.79
C CYS A 34 -21.44 -0.10 -11.37
N GLY A 35 -22.61 0.40 -11.73
CA GLY A 35 -23.12 1.70 -11.32
C GLY A 35 -24.59 1.57 -10.97
N SER A 36 -25.09 2.47 -10.12
CA SER A 36 -26.51 2.55 -9.80
C SER A 36 -27.14 3.75 -10.51
N SER A 37 -28.36 3.57 -11.00
CA SER A 37 -29.22 4.65 -11.44
C SER A 37 -30.62 4.46 -10.86
N SER A 38 -31.38 5.55 -10.76
CA SER A 38 -32.80 5.45 -10.46
C SER A 38 -33.52 4.62 -11.53
N ILE A 39 -34.54 3.86 -11.12
CA ILE A 39 -35.39 3.08 -12.03
C ILE A 39 -35.86 3.97 -13.19
N GLY A 40 -35.64 3.51 -14.43
CA GLY A 40 -36.00 4.24 -15.65
C GLY A 40 -34.94 5.23 -16.18
N ARG A 41 -33.80 5.40 -15.52
CA ARG A 41 -32.66 6.18 -16.06
C ARG A 41 -31.54 5.28 -16.55
N MET A 42 -30.99 5.59 -17.71
CA MET A 42 -29.80 4.93 -18.24
C MET A 42 -28.64 5.09 -17.25
N CYS A 43 -28.07 3.97 -16.81
CA CYS A 43 -26.78 3.98 -16.13
C CYS A 43 -25.72 4.13 -17.22
N ALA A 44 -25.16 5.33 -17.37
CA ALA A 44 -24.05 5.55 -18.29
C ALA A 44 -22.81 4.84 -17.74
N MET A 45 -22.60 3.59 -18.15
CA MET A 45 -21.40 2.83 -17.80
C MET A 45 -20.33 3.15 -18.84
N ALA A 46 -19.12 3.50 -18.41
CA ALA A 46 -18.01 3.47 -19.35
C ALA A 46 -17.70 2.01 -19.72
N LYS A 47 -17.20 1.84 -20.94
CA LYS A 47 -16.77 0.54 -21.48
C LYS A 47 -15.79 -0.11 -20.50
N LYS A 48 -15.95 -1.41 -20.24
CA LYS A 48 -15.10 -2.22 -19.35
C LYS A 48 -13.62 -1.92 -19.60
N ALA A 49 -13.01 -1.10 -18.76
CA ALA A 49 -11.59 -0.82 -18.80
C ALA A 49 -10.91 -1.86 -17.92
N TYR A 50 -10.51 -2.97 -18.54
CA TYR A 50 -9.30 -3.73 -18.21
C TYR A 50 -8.84 -3.72 -16.72
N GLN A 51 -9.72 -4.12 -15.79
CA GLN A 51 -9.33 -4.42 -14.41
C GLN A 51 -8.17 -5.45 -14.42
N HIS A 52 -7.20 -5.27 -13.53
CA HIS A 52 -6.00 -6.13 -13.41
C HIS A 52 -5.05 -6.19 -14.62
N THR A 53 -5.11 -5.27 -15.59
CA THR A 53 -4.12 -5.26 -16.69
C THR A 53 -2.75 -4.78 -16.26
N ARG A 54 -2.69 -3.87 -15.29
CA ARG A 54 -1.47 -3.44 -14.64
C ARG A 54 -1.74 -3.11 -13.18
N MET A 55 -0.94 -3.69 -12.30
CA MET A 55 -0.89 -3.40 -10.88
C MET A 55 0.52 -2.91 -10.57
N VAL A 56 0.61 -1.72 -9.98
CA VAL A 56 1.86 -1.14 -9.50
C VAL A 56 1.84 -1.26 -7.98
N GLY A 57 2.84 -1.92 -7.41
CA GLY A 57 3.01 -1.97 -5.96
C GLY A 57 3.55 -0.64 -5.44
N ILE A 58 3.06 -0.20 -4.29
CA ILE A 58 3.69 0.83 -3.48
C ILE A 58 4.11 0.22 -2.15
N VAL A 59 5.36 0.48 -1.74
CA VAL A 59 5.81 0.26 -0.37
C VAL A 59 6.10 1.62 0.25
N SER A 60 5.68 1.84 1.49
CA SER A 60 5.94 3.10 2.18
C SER A 60 6.04 2.92 3.68
N GLY A 61 6.85 3.77 4.30
CA GLY A 61 6.90 3.93 5.75
C GLY A 61 6.00 5.06 6.24
N ILE A 62 5.52 4.96 7.49
CA ILE A 62 4.97 6.06 8.27
C ILE A 62 5.76 6.17 9.56
N SER A 63 6.29 7.36 9.83
CA SER A 63 6.95 7.69 11.11
C SER A 63 6.51 9.07 11.58
N ASN A 64 6.15 9.17 12.86
CA ASN A 64 5.67 10.41 13.47
C ASN A 64 4.57 11.13 12.65
N GLY A 65 3.63 10.36 12.09
CA GLY A 65 2.52 10.87 11.27
C GLY A 65 2.90 11.34 9.85
N LYS A 66 4.16 11.16 9.43
CA LYS A 66 4.65 11.52 8.10
C LYS A 66 4.91 10.27 7.27
N VAL A 67 4.55 10.33 6.01
CA VAL A 67 4.90 9.32 5.00
C VAL A 67 6.37 9.48 4.64
N ILE A 68 7.15 8.40 4.70
CA ILE A 68 8.58 8.35 4.38
C ILE A 68 8.88 7.14 3.51
N ALA A 69 10.05 7.11 2.86
CA ALA A 69 10.56 5.96 2.14
C ALA A 69 9.54 5.32 1.17
N HIS A 70 8.78 6.14 0.42
CA HIS A 70 7.82 5.61 -0.54
C HIS A 70 8.54 5.15 -1.82
N PHE A 71 8.15 4.00 -2.37
CA PHE A 71 8.69 3.50 -3.63
C PHE A 71 7.61 2.77 -4.43
N LEU A 72 7.52 3.10 -5.72
CA LEU A 72 6.65 2.42 -6.68
C LEU A 72 7.44 1.36 -7.44
N PHE A 73 6.87 0.17 -7.59
CA PHE A 73 7.51 -0.94 -8.29
C PHE A 73 6.50 -1.74 -9.11
N ASP A 74 6.96 -2.30 -10.22
CA ASP A 74 6.19 -3.28 -10.99
C ASP A 74 6.52 -4.69 -10.47
N GLY A 75 5.50 -5.54 -10.33
CA GLY A 75 5.64 -6.92 -9.87
C GLY A 75 5.39 -7.12 -8.38
N ASN A 76 5.92 -8.20 -7.82
CA ASN A 76 5.65 -8.61 -6.43
C ASN A 76 6.74 -8.12 -5.47
N CYS A 77 6.33 -7.75 -4.25
CA CYS A 77 7.26 -7.48 -3.16
C CYS A 77 7.87 -8.79 -2.64
N ASN A 78 8.96 -9.23 -3.27
CA ASN A 78 9.73 -10.41 -2.87
C ASN A 78 11.01 -9.99 -2.11
N ASN A 79 11.74 -10.96 -1.56
CA ASN A 79 12.97 -10.66 -0.80
C ASN A 79 14.00 -9.89 -1.65
N SER A 80 14.15 -10.23 -2.93
CA SER A 80 15.09 -9.54 -3.83
C SER A 80 14.74 -8.08 -4.11
N PHE A 81 13.51 -7.67 -3.85
CA PHE A 81 13.08 -6.27 -3.90
C PHE A 81 13.12 -5.62 -2.52
N PHE A 82 12.57 -6.29 -1.50
CA PHE A 82 12.36 -5.71 -0.18
C PHE A 82 13.68 -5.44 0.56
N GLU A 83 14.66 -6.35 0.45
CA GLU A 83 15.97 -6.16 1.10
C GLU A 83 16.71 -4.92 0.55
N PRO A 84 16.88 -4.75 -0.79
CA PRO A 84 17.42 -3.51 -1.34
C PRO A 84 16.60 -2.26 -0.98
N TYR A 85 15.27 -2.36 -0.99
CA TYR A 85 14.40 -1.24 -0.58
C TYR A 85 14.72 -0.79 0.86
N VAL A 86 14.85 -1.74 1.80
CA VAL A 86 15.20 -1.42 3.19
C VAL A 86 16.53 -0.69 3.22
N GLN A 87 17.57 -1.26 2.62
CA GLN A 87 18.93 -0.71 2.68
C GLN A 87 19.08 0.63 1.96
N ALA A 88 18.49 0.78 0.78
CA ALA A 88 18.73 1.92 -0.09
C ALA A 88 17.73 3.07 0.10
N ILE A 89 16.60 2.83 0.77
CA ILE A 89 15.51 3.82 0.86
C ILE A 89 15.06 4.01 2.31
N LEU A 90 14.77 2.93 3.04
CA LEU A 90 14.19 3.04 4.38
C LEU A 90 15.20 3.50 5.44
N ILE A 91 16.37 2.85 5.49
CA ILE A 91 17.40 3.12 6.51
C ILE A 91 18.58 3.92 5.94
N LYS A 92 18.41 4.48 4.75
CA LYS A 92 19.44 5.30 4.10
C LYS A 92 19.69 6.56 4.93
N ASP A 93 20.96 6.84 5.16
CA ASP A 93 21.50 7.94 5.98
C ASP A 93 20.78 9.29 5.81
#